data_AF-A0A914EA50-F1
#
_entry.id   AF-A0A914EA50-F1
#
_cell.length_a   1.000
_cell.length_b   1.000
_cell.length_c   1.000
_cell.angle_alpha   90.00
_cell.angle_beta   90.00
_cell.angle_gamma   90.00
#
_symmetry.space_group_name_H-M   'P 1'
#
loop_
_entity.id
_entity.type
_entity.pdbx_description
1 polymer ?
#
loop_
_entity_poly.entity_id
_entity_poly.type
_entity_poly.pdbx_seq_one_letter_code
_entity_poly.pdbx_strand_id
1 'polypeptide(L)'
;MYAPTYFNNVLKFGIAETGLLGILPAFFNMVAKLSSGYASDMWSYGNERVKLVTFNSFALVVPGILFFALGYVPNHSPWLGFWMTVAIECTLGANCGGFYKCATLVSRQYSHFVIANIQFIKCITLFAAPGLVAIFVEDDSSREQWRNVFFVFGIVLIIANTLFCFLATDKPAKFTTITHKSNAIKDKETSI
;
A
#
# COMPACT_ATOMS: atom_id res chain seq x y z
N MET A 1 10.21 1.43 -0.08
CA MET A 1 11.49 2.18 0.01
C MET A 1 12.62 1.19 0.27
N TYR A 2 13.83 1.41 -0.26
CA TYR A 2 15.00 0.56 0.03
C TYR A 2 15.61 0.94 1.40
N ALA A 3 14.90 0.57 2.47
CA ALA A 3 15.12 1.06 3.83
C ALA A 3 16.51 0.76 4.44
N PRO A 4 17.12 -0.43 4.25
CA PRO A 4 18.43 -0.73 4.85
C PRO A 4 19.53 0.22 4.39
N THR A 5 19.60 0.50 3.09
CA THR A 5 20.58 1.43 2.51
C THR A 5 20.33 2.86 2.94
N TYR A 6 19.07 3.27 3.01
CA TYR A 6 18.72 4.60 3.51
C TYR A 6 19.12 4.79 4.99
N PHE A 7 18.88 3.81 5.85
CA PHE A 7 19.23 3.88 7.27
C PHE A 7 20.74 3.90 7.52
N ASN A 8 21.49 3.09 6.77
CA ASN A 8 22.95 3.05 6.91
C ASN A 8 23.62 4.25 6.22
N ASN A 9 23.36 4.47 4.93
CA ASN A 9 24.14 5.40 4.12
C ASN A 9 23.72 6.87 4.32
N VAL A 10 22.42 7.12 4.59
CA VAL A 10 21.88 8.48 4.74
C VAL A 10 21.71 8.87 6.21
N LEU A 11 21.07 8.02 7.02
CA LEU A 11 20.86 8.31 8.46
C LEU A 11 22.08 7.97 9.32
N LYS A 12 23.11 7.32 8.74
CA LYS A 12 24.38 6.96 9.41
C LYS A 12 24.21 6.06 10.63
N PHE A 13 23.16 5.23 10.68
CA PHE A 13 23.02 4.19 11.71
C PHE A 13 24.02 3.06 11.48
N GLY A 14 24.49 2.43 12.56
CA GLY A 14 25.39 1.28 12.46
C GLY A 14 24.73 0.11 11.73
N ILE A 15 25.54 -0.78 11.12
CA ILE A 15 25.03 -1.93 10.37
C ILE A 15 24.22 -2.89 11.26
N ALA A 16 24.68 -3.13 12.49
CA ALA A 16 23.98 -3.98 13.47
C ALA A 16 22.66 -3.33 13.94
N GLU A 17 22.66 -2.01 14.16
CA GLU A 17 21.46 -1.27 14.56
C GLU A 17 20.44 -1.19 13.44
N THR A 18 20.89 -1.01 12.19
CA THR A 18 20.03 -0.94 11.00
C THR A 18 19.19 -2.22 10.83
N GLY A 19 19.76 -3.39 11.15
CA GLY A 19 19.03 -4.65 11.14
C GLY A 19 17.90 -4.69 12.17
N LEU A 20 18.16 -4.26 13.40
CA LEU A 20 17.16 -4.19 14.47
C LEU A 20 16.09 -3.12 14.19
N LEU A 21 16.51 -1.93 13.77
CA LEU A 21 15.63 -0.83 13.42
C LEU A 21 14.76 -1.15 12.20
N GLY A 22 15.23 -1.99 11.28
CA GLY A 22 14.48 -2.45 10.11
C GLY A 22 13.23 -3.28 10.44
N ILE A 23 13.18 -3.92 11.62
CA ILE A 23 12.04 -4.76 12.03
C ILE A 23 10.86 -3.90 12.52
N LEU A 24 11.15 -2.75 13.12
CA LEU A 24 10.14 -1.89 13.75
C LEU A 24 9.07 -1.38 12.76
N PRO A 25 9.41 -0.83 11.57
CA PRO A 25 8.41 -0.42 10.59
C PRO A 25 7.45 -1.56 10.20
N ALA A 26 7.98 -2.77 10.00
CA ALA A 26 7.18 -3.93 9.64
C ALA A 26 6.24 -4.36 10.79
N PHE A 27 6.72 -4.33 12.03
CA PHE A 27 5.93 -4.63 13.21
C PHE A 27 4.77 -3.64 13.38
N PHE A 28 5.04 -2.34 13.34
CA PHE A 28 3.98 -1.34 13.46
C PHE A 28 3.03 -1.34 12.26
N ASN A 29 3.52 -1.63 11.05
CA ASN A 29 2.67 -1.84 9.88
C ASN A 29 1.69 -3.01 10.08
N MET A 30 2.12 -4.12 10.68
CA MET A 30 1.25 -5.24 11.04
C MET A 30 0.14 -4.80 12.01
N VAL A 31 0.50 -4.08 13.08
CA VAL A 31 -0.47 -3.57 14.06
C VAL A 31 -1.47 -2.63 13.38
N ALA A 32 -1.01 -1.72 12.53
CA ALA A 32 -1.85 -0.80 11.78
C ALA A 32 -2.79 -1.51 10.79
N LYS A 33 -2.33 -2.60 10.17
CA LYS A 33 -3.19 -3.44 9.30
C LYS A 33 -4.34 -4.07 10.09
N LEU A 34 -4.04 -4.67 11.24
CA LEU A 34 -5.05 -5.30 12.09
C LEU A 34 -6.05 -4.27 12.61
N SER A 35 -5.57 -3.11 13.09
CA SER A 35 -6.45 -2.05 13.59
C SER A 35 -7.32 -1.45 12.49
N SER A 36 -6.78 -1.26 11.27
CA SER A 36 -7.57 -0.73 10.15
C SER A 36 -8.65 -1.70 9.66
N GLY A 37 -8.37 -3.00 9.68
CA GLY A 37 -9.37 -4.03 9.39
C GLY A 37 -10.50 -3.99 10.41
N TYR A 38 -10.14 -4.02 11.69
CA TYR A 38 -11.11 -3.95 12.79
C TYR A 38 -11.94 -2.66 12.77
N ALA A 39 -11.31 -1.51 12.56
CA ALA A 39 -11.99 -0.22 12.45
C ALA A 39 -12.95 -0.15 11.25
N SER A 40 -12.59 -0.76 10.11
CA SER A 40 -13.45 -0.84 8.93
C SER A 40 -14.67 -1.75 9.15
N ASP A 41 -14.55 -2.73 10.03
CA ASP A 41 -15.63 -3.67 10.37
C ASP A 41 -16.59 -3.10 11.42
N MET A 42 -16.09 -2.31 12.38
CA MET A 42 -16.95 -1.59 13.33
C MET A 42 -17.78 -0.47 12.68
N TRP A 43 -17.34 0.03 11.53
CA TRP A 43 -18.03 1.10 10.82
C TRP A 43 -19.24 0.53 10.05
N SER A 44 -20.37 0.43 10.75
CA SER A 44 -21.64 -0.10 10.23
C SER A 44 -22.59 0.94 9.64
N TYR A 45 -22.31 2.24 9.81
CA TYR A 45 -23.18 3.33 9.34
C TYR A 45 -22.64 4.01 8.07
N GLY A 46 -23.38 3.92 6.96
CA GLY A 46 -23.13 4.69 5.74
C GLY A 46 -22.96 3.85 4.47
N ASN A 47 -22.63 4.52 3.35
CA ASN A 47 -22.39 3.89 2.06
C ASN A 47 -21.03 3.17 2.07
N GLU A 48 -21.02 1.86 1.83
CA GLU A 48 -19.81 1.01 1.89
C GLU A 48 -18.70 1.54 0.98
N ARG A 49 -19.05 2.01 -0.22
CA ARG A 49 -18.08 2.62 -1.15
C ARG A 49 -17.36 3.83 -0.55
N VAL A 50 -18.07 4.70 0.16
CA VAL A 50 -17.49 5.92 0.77
C VAL A 50 -16.52 5.55 1.88
N LYS A 51 -16.83 4.53 2.66
CA LYS A 51 -15.93 3.99 3.68
C LYS A 51 -14.63 3.47 3.05
N LEU A 52 -14.72 2.65 2.01
CA LEU A 52 -13.56 2.07 1.33
C LEU A 52 -12.66 3.16 0.73
N VAL A 53 -13.26 4.16 0.06
CA VAL A 53 -12.51 5.28 -0.54
C VAL A 53 -11.86 6.15 0.52
N THR A 54 -12.54 6.43 1.64
CA THR A 54 -11.98 7.22 2.74
C THR A 54 -10.78 6.53 3.39
N PHE A 55 -10.91 5.24 3.72
CA PHE A 55 -9.80 4.46 4.29
C PHE A 55 -8.60 4.37 3.35
N ASN A 56 -8.86 4.12 2.06
CA ASN A 56 -7.79 4.07 1.07
C ASN A 56 -7.13 5.43 0.84
N SER A 57 -7.92 6.51 0.80
CA SER A 57 -7.40 7.87 0.66
C SER A 57 -6.50 8.24 1.83
N PHE A 58 -6.91 7.91 3.06
CA PHE A 58 -6.06 8.09 4.23
C PHE A 58 -4.76 7.27 4.09
N ALA A 59 -4.87 6.02 3.67
CA ALA A 59 -3.74 5.09 3.55
C ALA A 59 -2.75 5.40 2.41
N LEU A 60 -3.10 6.27 1.46
CA LEU A 60 -2.22 6.64 0.34
C LEU A 60 -1.83 8.13 0.34
N VAL A 61 -2.75 9.03 0.68
CA VAL A 61 -2.48 10.48 0.69
C VAL A 61 -1.57 10.87 1.85
N VAL A 62 -1.86 10.36 3.06
CA VAL A 62 -1.02 10.65 4.25
C VAL A 62 0.42 10.19 4.05
N PRO A 63 0.71 8.94 3.65
CA PRO A 63 2.09 8.55 3.38
C PRO A 63 2.70 9.30 2.20
N GLY A 64 1.91 9.68 1.18
CA GLY A 64 2.39 10.53 0.09
C GLY A 64 2.91 11.88 0.59
N ILE A 65 2.15 12.57 1.45
CA ILE A 65 2.56 13.83 2.09
C ILE A 65 3.78 13.61 2.98
N LEU A 66 3.81 12.52 3.76
CA LEU A 66 4.93 12.19 4.63
C LEU A 66 6.21 11.87 3.83
N PHE A 67 6.11 11.28 2.64
CA PHE A 67 7.26 11.09 1.75
C PHE A 67 7.83 12.43 1.25
N PHE A 68 6.96 13.39 0.89
CA PHE A 68 7.42 14.74 0.54
C PHE A 68 8.12 15.41 1.73
N ALA A 69 7.52 15.33 2.93
CA ALA A 69 8.12 15.87 4.15
C ALA A 69 9.44 15.18 4.52
N LEU A 70 9.53 13.86 4.35
CA LEU A 70 10.75 13.10 4.57
C LEU A 70 11.89 13.65 3.71
N GLY A 71 11.61 14.05 2.47
CA GLY A 71 12.60 14.67 1.57
C GLY A 71 13.34 15.88 2.15
N TYR A 72 12.74 16.61 3.09
CA TYR A 72 13.31 17.83 3.70
C TYR A 72 13.95 17.61 5.08
N VAL A 73 13.95 16.38 5.61
CA VAL A 73 14.51 16.11 6.94
C VAL A 73 16.03 16.34 6.96
N PRO A 74 16.57 17.16 7.88
CA PRO A 74 17.99 17.44 7.98
C PRO A 74 18.79 16.29 8.63
N ASN A 75 20.07 16.18 8.26
CA ASN A 75 20.98 15.13 8.74
C ASN A 75 21.28 15.18 10.24
N HIS A 76 21.07 16.33 10.89
CA HIS A 76 21.30 16.48 12.33
C HIS A 76 20.28 15.66 13.18
N SER A 77 19.17 15.22 12.58
CA SER A 77 18.09 14.50 13.27
C SER A 77 17.78 13.14 12.60
N PRO A 78 18.70 12.14 12.68
CA PRO A 78 18.49 10.84 12.04
C PRO A 78 17.27 10.08 12.60
N TRP A 79 17.00 10.25 13.90
CA TRP A 79 15.82 9.67 14.55
C TRP A 79 14.50 10.22 13.99
N LEU A 80 14.45 11.48 13.55
CA LEU A 80 13.26 12.04 12.93
C LEU A 80 12.95 11.33 11.61
N GLY A 81 13.97 11.12 10.77
CA GLY A 81 13.83 10.39 9.51
C GLY A 81 13.41 8.94 9.70
N PHE A 82 13.91 8.29 10.76
CA PHE A 82 13.49 6.95 11.15
C PHE A 82 12.01 6.90 11.54
N TRP A 83 11.57 7.74 12.49
CA TRP A 83 10.17 7.75 12.95
C TRP A 83 9.18 8.15 11.85
N MET A 84 9.59 9.04 10.95
CA MET A 84 8.78 9.36 9.76
C MET A 84 8.65 8.16 8.82
N THR A 85 9.70 7.36 8.65
CA THR A 85 9.63 6.12 7.86
C THR A 85 8.67 5.11 8.51
N VAL A 86 8.73 4.97 9.83
CA VAL A 86 7.77 4.13 10.58
C VAL A 86 6.34 4.64 10.37
N ALA A 87 6.10 5.95 10.50
CA ALA A 87 4.77 6.54 10.30
C ALA A 87 4.23 6.33 8.87
N ILE A 88 5.09 6.43 7.86
CA ILE A 88 4.73 6.12 6.46
C ILE A 88 4.28 4.66 6.33
N GLU A 89 5.05 3.71 6.85
CA GLU A 89 4.69 2.29 6.80
C GLU A 89 3.41 2.01 7.60
N CYS A 90 3.24 2.61 8.77
CA CYS A 90 2.00 2.49 9.56
C CYS A 90 0.77 2.95 8.78
N THR A 91 0.84 4.12 8.15
CA THR A 91 -0.30 4.68 7.41
C THR A 91 -0.60 3.87 6.15
N LEU A 92 0.41 3.35 5.45
CA LEU A 92 0.23 2.36 4.38
C LEU A 92 -0.42 1.06 4.86
N GLY A 93 -0.30 0.72 6.14
CA GLY A 93 -0.97 -0.42 6.76
C GLY A 93 -2.50 -0.32 6.69
N ALA A 94 -3.04 0.91 6.65
CA ALA A 94 -4.49 1.14 6.60
C ALA A 94 -5.16 0.71 5.26
N ASN A 95 -4.36 0.35 4.25
CA ASN A 95 -4.86 -0.17 2.97
C ASN A 95 -5.67 -1.47 3.12
N CYS A 96 -5.53 -2.21 4.23
CA CYS A 96 -6.35 -3.38 4.52
C CYS A 96 -7.84 -3.04 4.67
N GLY A 97 -8.16 -1.92 5.30
CA GLY A 97 -9.55 -1.46 5.49
C GLY A 97 -10.22 -0.87 4.25
N GLY A 98 -9.43 -0.51 3.22
CA GLY A 98 -9.89 0.12 1.97
C GLY A 98 -9.66 -0.76 0.74
N PHE A 99 -8.44 -0.77 0.20
CA PHE A 99 -8.10 -1.48 -1.03
C PHE A 99 -8.39 -2.98 -0.98
N TYR A 100 -7.87 -3.68 0.04
CA TYR A 100 -8.03 -5.14 0.13
C TYR A 100 -9.49 -5.53 0.38
N LYS A 101 -10.22 -4.76 1.20
CA LYS A 101 -11.65 -4.97 1.41
C LYS A 101 -12.48 -4.69 0.15
N CYS A 102 -12.12 -3.68 -0.64
CA CYS A 102 -12.74 -3.45 -1.94
C CYS A 102 -12.50 -4.65 -2.88
N ALA A 103 -11.26 -5.14 -2.95
CA ALA A 103 -10.93 -6.31 -3.77
C ALA A 103 -11.72 -7.56 -3.36
N THR A 104 -11.89 -7.84 -2.06
CA THR A 104 -12.71 -8.96 -1.58
C THR A 104 -14.18 -8.80 -1.93
N LEU A 105 -14.77 -7.60 -1.75
CA LEU A 105 -16.18 -7.33 -2.04
C LEU A 105 -16.52 -7.44 -3.53
N VAL A 106 -15.62 -7.01 -4.41
CA VAL A 106 -15.82 -7.07 -5.86
C VAL A 106 -15.72 -8.50 -6.40
N SER A 107 -14.79 -9.29 -5.86
CA SER A 107 -14.46 -10.64 -6.37
C SER A 107 -15.18 -11.79 -5.66
N ARG A 108 -15.77 -11.55 -4.48
CA ARG A 108 -16.61 -12.51 -3.73
C ARG A 108 -15.92 -13.87 -3.59
N GLN A 109 -16.49 -14.93 -4.17
CA GLN A 109 -15.96 -16.30 -4.10
C GLN A 109 -14.57 -16.47 -4.74
N TYR A 110 -14.17 -15.57 -5.63
CA TYR A 110 -12.86 -15.59 -6.30
C TYR A 110 -11.82 -14.69 -5.61
N SER A 111 -12.11 -14.18 -4.42
CA SER A 111 -11.27 -13.21 -3.70
C SER A 111 -9.87 -13.72 -3.39
N HIS A 112 -9.72 -14.97 -2.99
CA HIS A 112 -8.40 -15.56 -2.76
C HIS A 112 -7.51 -15.51 -4.01
N PHE A 113 -8.07 -15.82 -5.18
CA PHE A 113 -7.34 -15.75 -6.45
C PHE A 113 -6.96 -14.31 -6.81
N VAL A 114 -7.90 -13.38 -6.71
CA VAL A 114 -7.63 -11.96 -7.03
C VAL A 114 -6.57 -11.36 -6.11
N ILE A 115 -6.64 -11.64 -4.80
CA ILE A 115 -5.67 -11.13 -3.82
C ILE A 115 -4.29 -11.76 -4.01
N ALA A 116 -4.21 -13.05 -4.39
CA ALA A 116 -2.95 -13.69 -4.72
C ALA A 116 -2.25 -13.01 -5.92
N ASN A 117 -3.01 -12.67 -6.96
CA ASN A 117 -2.50 -11.91 -8.10
C ASN A 117 -2.02 -10.51 -7.71
N ILE A 118 -2.78 -9.80 -6.86
CA ILE A 118 -2.36 -8.51 -6.30
C ILE A 118 -1.01 -8.65 -5.57
N GLN A 119 -0.86 -9.69 -4.75
CA GLN A 119 0.38 -9.90 -4.00
C GLN A 119 1.56 -10.26 -4.92
N PHE A 120 1.31 -11.02 -5.99
CA PHE A 120 2.32 -11.30 -7.01
C PHE A 120 2.80 -10.01 -7.69
N ILE A 121 1.88 -9.13 -8.09
CA ILE A 121 2.22 -7.82 -8.66
C ILE A 121 3.05 -7.01 -7.65
N LYS A 122 2.70 -7.02 -6.35
CA LYS A 122 3.50 -6.34 -5.31
C LYS A 122 4.93 -6.88 -5.21
N CYS A 123 5.14 -8.18 -5.37
CA CYS A 123 6.48 -8.76 -5.40
C CYS A 123 7.29 -8.25 -6.60
N ILE A 124 6.66 -8.09 -7.77
CA ILE A 124 7.31 -7.47 -8.93
C ILE A 124 7.63 -6.00 -8.65
N THR A 125 6.69 -5.25 -8.07
CA THR A 125 6.89 -3.84 -7.69
C THR A 125 8.00 -3.65 -6.65
N LEU A 126 8.34 -4.67 -5.85
CA LEU A 126 9.45 -4.60 -4.90
C LEU A 126 10.79 -4.30 -5.60
N PHE A 127 10.96 -4.77 -6.84
CA PHE A 127 12.15 -4.48 -7.66
C PHE A 127 12.19 -3.04 -8.18
N ALA A 128 11.07 -2.33 -8.20
CA ALA A 128 11.05 -0.93 -8.60
C ALA A 128 11.84 -0.04 -7.63
N ALA A 129 11.87 -0.38 -6.33
CA ALA A 129 12.61 0.39 -5.34
C ALA A 129 14.14 0.40 -5.58
N PRO A 130 14.84 -0.75 -5.69
CA PRO A 130 16.26 -0.75 -6.04
C PRO A 130 16.51 -0.26 -7.47
N GLY A 131 15.59 -0.48 -8.41
CA GLY A 131 15.70 0.07 -9.77
C GLY A 131 15.69 1.61 -9.80
N LEU A 132 14.81 2.24 -9.02
CA LEU A 132 14.78 3.71 -8.88
C LEU A 132 16.06 4.24 -8.22
N VAL A 133 16.56 3.56 -7.17
CA VAL A 133 17.83 3.94 -6.53
C VAL A 133 18.98 3.83 -7.53
N ALA A 134 19.06 2.75 -8.31
CA ALA A 134 20.12 2.58 -9.31
C ALA A 134 20.11 3.64 -10.42
N ILE A 135 18.96 4.26 -10.73
CA ILE A 135 18.83 5.31 -11.74
C ILE A 135 19.13 6.69 -11.17
N PHE A 136 18.67 6.97 -9.95
CA PHE A 136 18.67 8.33 -9.39
C PHE A 136 19.75 8.58 -8.34
N VAL A 137 20.37 7.53 -7.78
CA VAL A 137 21.35 7.63 -6.71
C VAL A 137 22.72 7.15 -7.23
N GLU A 138 23.57 8.12 -7.61
CA GLU A 138 24.98 7.88 -7.97
C GLU A 138 25.87 7.92 -6.72
N ASP A 139 25.49 8.72 -5.71
CA ASP A 139 26.14 8.80 -4.41
C ASP A 139 25.11 8.48 -3.32
N ASP A 140 25.23 7.29 -2.75
CA ASP A 140 24.36 6.76 -1.70
C ASP A 140 24.28 7.66 -0.45
N SER A 141 25.24 8.56 -0.26
CA SER A 141 25.28 9.49 0.87
C SER A 141 24.59 10.84 0.57
N SER A 142 24.25 11.11 -0.68
CA SER A 142 23.66 12.38 -1.11
C SER A 142 22.15 12.46 -0.86
N ARG A 143 21.76 13.33 0.08
CA ARG A 143 20.34 13.54 0.46
C ARG A 143 19.48 14.05 -0.69
N GLU A 144 20.04 14.91 -1.54
CA GLU A 144 19.35 15.52 -2.66
C GLU A 144 18.87 14.46 -3.67
N GLN A 145 19.67 13.41 -3.89
CA GLN A 145 19.32 12.29 -4.77
C GLN A 145 18.20 11.44 -4.16
N TRP A 146 18.27 11.14 -2.86
CA TRP A 146 17.21 10.44 -2.13
C TRP A 146 15.88 11.23 -2.08
N ARG A 147 15.94 12.57 -2.04
CA ARG A 147 14.75 13.42 -2.10
C ARG A 147 13.96 13.20 -3.38
N ASN A 148 14.64 13.10 -4.53
CA ASN A 148 13.97 12.82 -5.81
C ASN A 148 13.26 11.47 -5.78
N VAL A 149 13.89 10.43 -5.20
CA VAL A 149 13.28 9.12 -5.02
C VAL A 149 12.01 9.19 -4.15
N PHE A 150 12.06 9.93 -3.03
CA PHE A 150 10.87 10.10 -2.17
C PHE A 150 9.74 10.87 -2.85
N PHE A 151 10.07 11.88 -3.67
CA PHE A 151 9.07 12.61 -4.43
C PHE A 151 8.39 11.72 -5.46
N VAL A 152 9.14 10.86 -6.17
CA VAL A 152 8.56 9.87 -7.08
C VAL A 152 7.59 8.94 -6.33
N PHE A 153 7.99 8.40 -5.18
CA PHE A 153 7.09 7.58 -4.35
C PHE A 153 5.82 8.35 -3.93
N GLY A 154 5.97 9.59 -3.47
CA GLY A 154 4.85 10.46 -3.09
C GLY A 154 3.86 10.67 -4.23
N ILE A 155 4.36 11.06 -5.41
CA ILE A 155 3.53 11.29 -6.62
C ILE A 155 2.77 10.02 -7.02
N VAL A 156 3.46 8.87 -7.06
CA VAL A 156 2.84 7.59 -7.43
C VAL A 156 1.72 7.22 -6.47
N LEU A 157 1.88 7.45 -5.16
CA LEU A 157 0.82 7.18 -4.17
C LEU A 157 -0.40 8.09 -4.38
N ILE A 158 -0.20 9.37 -4.68
CA ILE A 158 -1.30 10.29 -4.97
C ILE A 158 -2.05 9.88 -6.24
N ILE A 159 -1.34 9.56 -7.32
CA ILE A 159 -1.96 9.08 -8.57
C ILE A 159 -2.73 7.78 -8.33
N ALA A 160 -2.15 6.82 -7.61
CA ALA A 160 -2.81 5.57 -7.27
C ALA A 160 -4.09 5.81 -6.46
N ASN A 161 -4.08 6.78 -5.54
CA ASN A 161 -5.28 7.16 -4.81
C ASN A 161 -6.35 7.77 -5.72
N THR A 162 -5.96 8.69 -6.61
CA THR A 162 -6.89 9.30 -7.56
C THR A 162 -7.57 8.23 -8.42
N LEU A 163 -6.80 7.28 -8.96
CA LEU A 163 -7.34 6.16 -9.72
C LEU A 163 -8.28 5.30 -8.87
N PHE A 164 -7.93 5.01 -7.61
CA PHE A 164 -8.78 4.26 -6.71
C PHE A 164 -10.11 4.98 -6.43
N CYS A 165 -10.10 6.29 -6.20
CA CYS A 165 -11.33 7.05 -5.98
C CYS A 165 -12.33 6.92 -7.15
N PHE A 166 -11.83 6.88 -8.39
CA PHE A 166 -12.68 6.70 -9.57
C PHE A 166 -13.13 5.25 -9.77
N LEU A 167 -12.23 4.28 -9.57
CA LEU A 167 -12.48 2.87 -9.90
C LEU A 167 -13.11 2.05 -8.76
N ALA A 168 -13.02 2.52 -7.51
CA ALA A 168 -13.51 1.77 -6.36
C ALA A 168 -15.02 1.51 -6.46
N THR A 169 -15.40 0.25 -6.32
CA THR A 169 -16.79 -0.20 -6.27
C THR A 169 -16.95 -1.24 -5.17
N ASP A 170 -18.10 -1.23 -4.52
CA ASP A 170 -18.54 -2.17 -3.50
C ASP A 170 -19.41 -3.30 -4.08
N LYS A 171 -19.78 -3.18 -5.37
CA LYS A 171 -20.66 -4.12 -6.06
C LYS A 171 -19.88 -5.35 -6.58
N PRO A 172 -20.51 -6.54 -6.55
CA PRO A 172 -19.92 -7.74 -7.12
C PRO A 172 -19.71 -7.57 -8.64
N ALA A 173 -18.56 -8.02 -9.15
CA ALA A 173 -18.26 -7.97 -10.57
C ALA A 173 -19.09 -9.00 -11.36
N LYS A 174 -19.34 -8.74 -12.65
CA LYS A 174 -20.19 -9.59 -13.52
C LYS A 174 -19.77 -11.07 -13.55
N PHE A 175 -18.47 -11.36 -13.47
CA PHE A 175 -17.93 -12.73 -13.46
C PHE A 175 -18.28 -13.50 -12.16
N THR A 176 -18.66 -12.81 -11.09
CA THR A 176 -19.07 -13.44 -9.83
C THR A 176 -20.51 -13.94 -9.84
N THR A 177 -21.33 -13.52 -10.82
CA THR A 177 -22.74 -13.93 -10.93
C THR A 177 -22.90 -15.29 -11.62
N ILE A 178 -21.82 -15.89 -12.13
CA ILE A 178 -21.82 -17.21 -12.78
C ILE A 178 -21.89 -18.29 -11.70
N THR A 179 -23.09 -18.56 -11.20
CA THR A 179 -23.38 -19.70 -10.31
C THR A 179 -23.70 -20.94 -11.17
N HIS A 180 -23.38 -22.14 -10.70
CA HIS A 180 -23.78 -23.43 -11.34
C HIS A 180 -25.26 -23.49 -11.76
N LYS A 181 -26.17 -22.78 -11.05
CA LYS A 181 -27.58 -22.63 -11.43
C LYS A 181 -27.80 -21.93 -12.77
N SER A 182 -26.97 -20.96 -13.15
CA SER A 182 -27.10 -20.25 -14.43
C SER A 182 -26.71 -21.13 -15.62
N ASN A 183 -25.76 -22.05 -15.45
CA ASN A 183 -25.43 -23.05 -16.47
C ASN A 183 -26.52 -24.13 -16.55
N ALA A 184 -27.06 -24.58 -15.42
CA ALA A 184 -28.17 -25.55 -15.41
C ALA A 184 -29.48 -25.01 -16.04
N ILE A 185 -29.70 -23.68 -16.04
CA ILE A 185 -30.83 -23.05 -16.74
C ILE A 185 -30.52 -22.89 -18.24
N LYS A 186 -29.31 -22.49 -18.61
CA LYS A 186 -28.87 -22.47 -20.02
C LYS A 186 -28.92 -23.86 -20.65
N ASP A 187 -28.45 -24.90 -19.98
CA ASP A 187 -28.47 -26.27 -20.49
C ASP A 187 -29.90 -26.79 -20.66
N LYS A 188 -30.85 -26.34 -19.84
CA LYS A 188 -32.28 -26.64 -20.01
C LYS A 188 -32.94 -25.89 -21.17
N GLU A 189 -32.57 -24.65 -21.42
CA GLU A 189 -33.09 -23.86 -22.56
C GLU A 189 -32.49 -24.29 -23.91
N THR A 190 -31.27 -24.85 -23.91
CA THR A 190 -30.61 -25.34 -25.14
C THR A 190 -31.00 -26.79 -25.50
N SER A 191 -31.80 -27.45 -24.64
CA SER A 191 -32.27 -28.84 -24.82
C SER A 191 -33.75 -28.93 -25.21
N ILE A 192 -34.38 -27.80 -25.57
CA ILE A 192 -35.74 -27.68 -26.14
C ILE A 192 -35.59 -27.21 -27.58
#